data_AF-A0A918MH69-F1
#
_entry.id   AF-A0A918MH69-F1
#
_cell.length_a   1.000
_cell.length_b   1.000
_cell.length_c   1.000
_cell.angle_alpha   90.00
_cell.angle_beta   90.00
_cell.angle_gamma   90.00
#
_symmetry.space_group_name_H-M   'P 1'
#
loop_
_entity.id
_entity.type
_entity.pdbx_description
1 polymer ?
#
loop_
_entity_poly.entity_id
_entity_poly.type
_entity_poly.pdbx_seq_one_letter_code
_entity_poly.pdbx_strand_id
1 'polypeptide(L)'
;MDLNTVIAAIAPQLLTAIGALLTVLIGWAADTARRRWGIQIEQAHREALHSAIMTGIKLALQRGMSGPQAAELAVGYARASVPDAIAALGARDDVLANLARAKMGDMR
;
A
#
# COMPACT_ATOMS: atom_id res chain seq x y z
N MET A 1 -48.54 34.88 -15.50
CA MET A 1 -47.28 34.18 -15.79
C MET A 1 -47.47 32.78 -15.25
N ASP A 2 -47.57 31.79 -16.13
CA ASP A 2 -47.99 30.45 -15.71
C ASP A 2 -46.83 29.71 -15.04
N LEU A 3 -47.13 28.95 -13.98
CA LEU A 3 -46.14 28.18 -13.22
C LEU A 3 -45.37 27.22 -14.14
N ASN A 4 -46.05 26.69 -15.17
CA ASN A 4 -45.47 25.77 -16.14
C ASN A 4 -44.38 26.43 -17.00
N THR A 5 -44.56 27.70 -17.37
CA THR A 5 -43.54 28.50 -18.09
C THR A 5 -42.31 28.75 -17.24
N VAL A 6 -42.48 29.00 -15.93
CA VAL A 6 -41.35 29.20 -15.01
C VAL A 6 -40.57 27.90 -14.84
N ILE A 7 -41.24 26.77 -14.65
CA ILE A 7 -40.62 25.45 -14.52
C ILE A 7 -39.84 25.08 -15.79
N ALA A 8 -40.45 25.26 -16.96
CA ALA A 8 -39.80 24.97 -18.24
C ALA A 8 -38.55 25.82 -18.48
N ALA A 9 -38.54 27.07 -17.99
CA ALA A 9 -37.41 27.98 -18.13
C ALA A 9 -36.22 27.64 -17.21
N ILE A 10 -36.45 26.98 -16.07
CA ILE A 10 -35.40 26.62 -15.08
C ILE A 10 -34.98 25.14 -15.11
N ALA A 11 -35.76 24.28 -15.75
CA ALA A 11 -35.49 22.85 -15.87
C ALA A 11 -34.09 22.52 -16.45
N PRO A 12 -33.59 23.16 -17.53
CA PRO A 12 -32.27 22.81 -18.07
C PRO A 12 -31.11 23.20 -17.12
N GLN A 13 -31.27 24.28 -16.36
CA GLN A 13 -30.29 24.74 -15.37
C GLN A 13 -30.27 23.79 -14.17
N LEU A 14 -31.44 23.31 -13.73
CA LEU A 14 -31.53 22.27 -12.69
C LEU A 14 -30.86 20.98 -13.13
N LEU A 15 -31.10 20.53 -14.37
CA LEU A 15 -30.46 19.33 -14.90
C LEU A 15 -28.93 19.50 -14.97
N THR A 16 -28.47 20.67 -15.40
CA THR A 16 -27.04 21.02 -15.44
C THR A 16 -26.44 21.04 -14.03
N ALA A 17 -27.14 21.64 -13.06
CA ALA A 17 -26.70 21.70 -11.67
C ALA A 17 -26.60 20.30 -11.06
N ILE A 18 -27.56 19.41 -11.33
CA ILE A 18 -27.52 18.01 -10.90
C ILE A 18 -26.34 17.29 -11.55
N GLY A 19 -26.13 17.46 -12.86
CA GLY A 19 -24.99 16.86 -13.56
C GLY A 19 -23.65 17.33 -13.00
N ALA A 20 -23.50 18.62 -12.73
CA ALA A 20 -22.31 19.20 -12.12
C ALA A 20 -22.10 18.65 -10.70
N LEU A 21 -23.15 18.59 -9.89
CA LEU A 21 -23.11 18.03 -8.54
C LEU A 21 -22.67 16.56 -8.56
N LEU A 22 -23.27 15.74 -9.43
CA LEU A 22 -22.90 14.33 -9.58
C LEU A 22 -21.44 14.18 -10.01
N THR A 23 -20.97 15.02 -10.93
CA THR A 23 -19.57 15.00 -11.38
C THR A 23 -18.62 15.29 -10.23
N VAL A 24 -18.92 16.29 -9.40
CA VAL A 24 -18.13 16.61 -8.20
C VAL A 24 -18.12 15.45 -7.21
N LEU A 25 -19.29 14.84 -6.95
CA LEU A 25 -19.40 13.71 -6.03
C LEU A 25 -18.61 12.48 -6.50
N ILE A 26 -18.69 12.15 -7.79
CA ILE A 26 -17.93 11.03 -8.38
C ILE A 26 -16.42 11.32 -8.30
N GLY A 27 -15.99 12.54 -8.64
CA GLY A 27 -14.59 12.94 -8.55
C GLY A 27 -14.03 12.80 -7.13
N TRP A 28 -14.78 13.28 -6.14
CA TRP A 28 -14.42 13.17 -4.73
C TRP A 28 -14.36 11.71 -4.24
N ALA A 29 -15.35 10.89 -4.61
CA ALA A 29 -15.38 9.48 -4.25
C ALA A 29 -14.20 8.72 -4.88
N ALA A 30 -13.90 9.00 -6.15
CA ALA A 30 -12.77 8.39 -6.85
C ALA A 30 -11.42 8.79 -6.23
N ASP A 31 -11.22 10.06 -5.88
CA ASP A 31 -9.98 10.51 -5.22
C ASP A 31 -9.81 9.86 -3.84
N THR A 32 -10.88 9.84 -3.04
CA THR A 32 -10.89 9.20 -1.72
C THR A 32 -10.56 7.70 -1.82
N ALA A 33 -11.18 7.00 -2.77
CA ALA A 33 -10.92 5.58 -3.01
C ALA A 33 -9.48 5.33 -3.45
N ARG A 34 -8.94 6.13 -4.38
CA ARG A 34 -7.54 6.04 -4.84
C ARG A 34 -6.55 6.23 -3.70
N ARG A 35 -6.74 7.25 -2.86
CA ARG A 35 -5.87 7.49 -1.70
C ARG A 35 -5.92 6.31 -0.73
N ARG A 36 -7.13 5.82 -0.41
CA ARG A 36 -7.31 4.73 0.54
C ARG A 36 -6.77 3.39 0.01
N TRP A 37 -6.93 3.08 -1.27
CA TRP A 37 -6.36 1.88 -1.87
C TRP A 37 -4.84 1.95 -2.01
N GLY A 38 -4.29 3.11 -2.39
CA GLY A 38 -2.84 3.31 -2.43
C GLY A 38 -2.16 3.05 -1.09
N ILE A 39 -2.74 3.57 0.01
CA ILE A 39 -2.24 3.33 1.36
C ILE A 39 -2.30 1.85 1.72
N GLN A 40 -3.41 1.16 1.41
CA GLN A 40 -3.56 -0.27 1.72
C GLN A 40 -2.54 -1.15 0.99
N ILE A 41 -2.28 -0.85 -0.28
CA ILE A 41 -1.30 -1.59 -1.09
C ILE A 41 0.11 -1.42 -0.51
N GLU A 42 0.47 -0.19 -0.14
CA GLU A 42 1.77 0.07 0.48
C GLU A 42 1.92 -0.63 1.84
N GLN A 43 0.87 -0.63 2.68
CA GLN A 43 0.87 -1.39 3.93
C GLN A 43 1.00 -2.90 3.69
N ALA A 44 0.29 -3.43 2.70
CA ALA A 44 0.39 -4.85 2.35
C ALA A 44 1.81 -5.24 1.91
N HIS A 45 2.48 -4.40 1.11
CA HIS A 45 3.88 -4.63 0.75
C HIS A 45 4.82 -4.54 1.95
N ARG A 46 4.63 -3.57 2.85
CA ARG A 46 5.41 -3.48 4.10
C ARG A 46 5.24 -4.73 4.96
N GLU A 47 4.00 -5.19 5.14
CA GLU A 47 3.69 -6.36 5.95
C GLU A 47 4.24 -7.65 5.32
N ALA A 48 4.12 -7.81 4.00
CA ALA A 48 4.68 -8.94 3.28
C ALA A 48 6.22 -8.99 3.41
N LEU A 49 6.90 -7.86 3.21
CA LEU A 49 8.34 -7.75 3.39
C LEU A 49 8.75 -8.07 4.83
N HIS A 50 8.05 -7.49 5.80
CA HIS A 50 8.33 -7.73 7.22
C HIS A 50 8.19 -9.21 7.59
N SER A 51 7.09 -9.84 7.16
CA SER A 51 6.80 -11.25 7.40
C SER A 51 7.82 -12.18 6.75
N ALA A 52 8.28 -11.85 5.54
CA ALA A 52 9.29 -12.62 4.82
C ALA A 52 10.66 -12.56 5.54
N ILE A 53 11.11 -11.36 5.92
CA ILE A 53 12.36 -11.18 6.70
C ILE A 53 12.27 -11.97 8.01
N MET A 54 11.15 -11.87 8.73
CA MET A 54 10.91 -12.57 9.98
C MET A 54 10.97 -14.10 9.81
N THR A 55 10.34 -14.63 8.77
CA THR A 55 10.38 -16.06 8.43
C THR A 55 11.79 -16.51 8.10
N GLY A 56 12.51 -15.72 7.30
CA GLY A 56 13.89 -15.98 6.95
C GLY A 56 14.83 -15.99 8.16
N ILE A 57 14.66 -15.06 9.11
CA ILE A 57 15.40 -15.06 10.39
C ILE A 57 15.11 -16.35 11.17
N LYS A 58 13.84 -16.72 11.35
CA LYS A 58 13.47 -17.95 12.07
C LYS A 58 14.09 -19.19 11.43
N LEU A 59 14.07 -19.27 10.11
CA LEU A 59 14.66 -20.36 9.35
C LEU A 59 16.19 -20.42 9.52
N ALA A 60 16.86 -19.26 9.57
CA ALA A 60 18.29 -19.20 9.84
C ALA A 60 18.62 -19.70 11.26
N LEU A 61 17.88 -19.24 12.26
CA LEU A 61 18.05 -19.65 13.66
C LEU A 61 17.83 -21.16 13.84
N GLN A 62 16.81 -21.73 13.18
CA GLN A 62 16.57 -23.18 13.19
C GLN A 62 17.73 -23.99 12.59
N ARG A 63 18.51 -23.39 11.69
CA ARG A 63 19.73 -23.98 11.13
C ARG A 63 20.98 -23.73 11.97
N GLY A 64 20.84 -23.16 13.17
CA GLY A 64 21.96 -22.80 14.04
C GLY A 64 22.77 -21.60 13.54
N MET A 65 22.27 -20.87 12.52
CA MET A 65 22.93 -19.67 12.03
C MET A 65 22.65 -18.51 12.98
N SER A 66 23.60 -17.58 13.10
CA SER A 66 23.44 -16.38 13.91
C SER A 66 24.16 -15.19 13.28
N GLY A 67 23.84 -13.99 13.76
CA GLY A 67 24.53 -12.78 13.36
C GLY A 67 24.44 -12.51 11.85
N PRO A 68 25.55 -12.17 11.18
CA PRO A 68 25.54 -11.79 9.76
C PRO A 68 24.97 -12.86 8.82
N GLN A 69 25.27 -14.15 9.06
CA GLN A 69 24.80 -15.24 8.21
C GLN A 69 23.27 -15.39 8.27
N ALA A 70 22.68 -15.16 9.44
CA ALA A 70 21.23 -15.19 9.59
C ALA A 70 20.55 -14.00 8.90
N ALA A 71 21.17 -12.82 8.91
CA ALA A 71 20.69 -11.67 8.14
C ALA A 71 20.73 -11.94 6.62
N GLU A 72 21.82 -12.49 6.12
CA GLU A 72 21.96 -12.81 4.70
C GLU A 72 20.91 -13.81 4.23
N LEU A 73 20.67 -14.87 5.01
CA LEU A 73 19.63 -15.84 4.70
C LEU A 73 18.24 -15.20 4.73
N ALA A 74 17.97 -14.32 5.70
CA ALA A 74 16.70 -13.62 5.78
C ALA A 74 16.43 -12.70 4.58
N VAL A 75 17.45 -11.95 4.15
CA VAL A 75 17.37 -11.10 2.95
C VAL A 75 17.20 -11.96 1.69
N GLY A 76 17.94 -13.06 1.58
CA GLY A 76 17.81 -14.00 0.45
C GLY A 76 16.40 -14.61 0.37
N TYR A 77 15.84 -15.00 1.51
CA TYR A 77 14.46 -15.48 1.60
C TYR A 77 13.46 -14.41 1.18
N ALA A 78 13.60 -13.17 1.67
CA ALA A 78 12.71 -12.08 1.29
C ALA A 78 12.74 -11.78 -0.22
N ARG A 79 13.91 -11.83 -0.86
CA ARG A 79 14.02 -11.68 -2.32
C ARG A 79 13.31 -12.78 -3.09
N ALA A 80 13.42 -14.02 -2.62
CA ALA A 80 12.77 -15.15 -3.27
C ALA A 80 11.25 -15.17 -3.04
N SER A 81 10.78 -14.74 -1.86
CA SER A 81 9.37 -14.86 -1.47
C SER A 81 8.51 -13.65 -1.80
N VAL A 82 9.07 -12.44 -1.77
CA VAL A 82 8.31 -11.18 -1.93
C VAL A 82 9.03 -10.16 -2.85
N PRO A 83 9.43 -10.55 -4.08
CA PRO A 83 10.14 -9.66 -5.00
C PRO A 83 9.33 -8.40 -5.34
N ASP A 84 8.01 -8.53 -5.49
CA ASP A 84 7.12 -7.42 -5.82
C ASP A 84 7.06 -6.38 -4.70
N ALA A 85 7.05 -6.83 -3.43
CA ALA A 85 7.05 -5.92 -2.29
C ALA A 85 8.37 -5.15 -2.19
N ILE A 86 9.51 -5.80 -2.47
CA ILE A 86 10.83 -5.15 -2.50
C ILE A 86 10.88 -4.10 -3.62
N ALA A 87 10.39 -4.45 -4.81
CA ALA A 87 10.33 -3.53 -5.94
C ALA A 87 9.41 -2.33 -5.66
N ALA A 88 8.21 -2.58 -5.13
CA ALA A 88 7.23 -1.53 -4.80
C ALA A 88 7.72 -0.57 -3.72
N LEU A 89 8.48 -1.06 -2.74
CA LEU A 89 9.04 -0.24 -1.66
C LEU A 89 10.39 0.41 -2.02
N GLY A 90 10.99 0.08 -3.16
CA GLY A 90 12.32 0.57 -3.54
C GLY A 90 13.42 0.19 -2.54
N ALA A 91 13.25 -0.94 -1.86
CA ALA A 91 14.14 -1.32 -0.76
C ALA A 91 15.51 -1.76 -1.29
N ARG A 92 16.53 -0.94 -1.04
CA ARG A 92 17.91 -1.22 -1.41
C ARG A 92 18.52 -2.35 -0.55
N ASP A 93 19.55 -2.98 -1.10
CA ASP A 93 20.22 -4.13 -0.48
C ASP A 93 20.79 -3.84 0.91
N ASP A 94 21.37 -2.64 1.09
CA ASP A 94 21.88 -2.17 2.38
C ASP A 94 20.76 -1.95 3.40
N VAL A 95 19.61 -1.42 2.96
CA VAL A 95 18.42 -1.23 3.81
C VAL A 95 17.85 -2.57 4.24
N LEU A 96 17.73 -3.53 3.34
CA LEU A 96 17.24 -4.88 3.65
C LEU A 96 18.15 -5.60 4.66
N ALA A 97 19.47 -5.51 4.47
CA ALA A 97 20.44 -6.07 5.40
C ALA A 97 20.38 -5.41 6.79
N ASN A 98 20.25 -4.08 6.83
CA ASN A 98 20.10 -3.35 8.09
C ASN A 98 18.79 -3.70 8.80
N LEU A 99 17.69 -3.84 8.05
CA LEU A 99 16.39 -4.24 8.59
C LEU A 99 16.43 -5.64 9.19
N ALA A 100 17.05 -6.60 8.50
CA ALA A 100 17.21 -7.96 9.01
C ALA A 100 18.05 -7.97 10.30
N ARG A 101 19.17 -7.23 10.35
CA ARG A 101 20.00 -7.11 11.55
C ARG A 101 19.26 -6.47 12.72
N ALA A 102 18.53 -5.38 12.48
CA ALA A 102 17.73 -4.71 13.51
C ALA A 102 16.69 -5.67 14.11
N LYS A 103 15.98 -6.42 13.26
CA LYS A 103 14.95 -7.37 13.72
C LYS A 103 15.49 -8.57 14.49
N MET A 104 16.71 -9.01 14.20
CA MET A 104 17.38 -10.00 15.04
C MET A 104 17.82 -9.43 16.40
N GLY A 105 18.13 -8.13 16.46
CA GLY A 105 18.40 -7.42 17.71
C GLY A 105 17.18 -7.40 18.63
N ASP A 106 15.98 -7.23 18.07
CA ASP A 106 14.70 -7.24 18.81
C ASP A 106 14.34 -8.62 19.39
N MET A 107 14.94 -9.72 18.91
CA MET A 107 14.64 -11.10 19.35
C MET A 107 15.50 -11.61 20.50
N ARG A 108 16.47 -10.81 20.97
CA ARG A 108 17.41 -11.20 22.03
C ARG A 108 16.81 -11.06 23.42
#